data_AF-T0ZUR7-F1
#
_entry.id   AF-T0ZUR7-F1
#
_cell.length_a   1.000
_cell.length_b   1.000
_cell.length_c   1.000
_cell.angle_alpha   90.00
_cell.angle_beta   90.00
_cell.angle_gamma   90.00
#
_symmetry.space_group_name_H-M   'P 1'
#
loop_
_entity.id
_entity.type
_entity.pdbx_description
1 polymer ?
#
loop_
_entity_poly.entity_id
_entity_poly.type
_entity_poly.pdbx_seq_one_letter_code
_entity_poly.pdbx_strand_id
1 'polypeptide(L)'
;IFSSTPTRYGAEPNTQAGLIDLGYPGVLPVLNQKAVELAIRFGLAIGATIGRRSVFARKNYFYPDLPKGYQISQYDRPIVTGGGLEVLLNDGSVKRIGITRAHLEEDAGKSVHDLFPGASAIDLNRAGLRYSRSSRNRICARPKRPWCI
;
A
#
# COMPACT_ATOMS: atom_id res chain seq x y z
N ILE A 1 -0.11 4.56 -7.04
CA ILE A 1 -1.27 5.17 -6.38
C ILE A 1 -1.24 6.68 -6.56
N PHE A 2 -0.06 7.30 -6.58
CA PHE A 2 0.11 8.74 -6.81
C PHE A 2 0.65 9.13 -8.20
N SER A 3 1.04 8.14 -9.01
CA SER A 3 1.51 8.30 -10.38
C SER A 3 0.59 7.63 -11.39
N SER A 4 0.74 8.02 -12.67
CA SER A 4 0.03 7.43 -13.80
C SER A 4 0.71 6.18 -14.36
N THR A 5 1.96 5.91 -13.97
CA THR A 5 2.80 4.82 -14.48
C THR A 5 2.10 3.46 -14.34
N PRO A 6 2.09 2.63 -15.40
CA PRO A 6 1.52 1.29 -15.33
C PRO A 6 2.40 0.39 -14.47
N THR A 7 1.80 -0.61 -13.83
CA THR A 7 2.56 -1.65 -13.13
C THR A 7 2.13 -3.03 -13.65
N ARG A 8 3.08 -3.81 -14.14
CA ARG A 8 2.94 -5.22 -14.54
C ARG A 8 3.98 -6.04 -13.81
N TYR A 9 3.54 -7.13 -13.20
CA TYR A 9 4.42 -8.07 -12.55
C TYR A 9 5.41 -8.70 -13.54
N GLY A 10 6.65 -8.90 -13.11
CA GLY A 10 7.69 -9.58 -13.90
C GLY A 10 8.28 -8.75 -15.05
N ALA A 11 8.10 -7.43 -15.05
CA ALA A 11 8.75 -6.58 -16.03
C ALA A 11 10.22 -6.32 -15.72
N GLU A 12 10.97 -5.97 -16.76
CA GLU A 12 12.38 -5.60 -16.64
C GLU A 12 12.59 -4.45 -15.64
N PRO A 13 13.67 -4.47 -14.84
CA PRO A 13 13.93 -3.49 -13.79
C PRO A 13 13.84 -2.04 -14.29
N ASN A 14 13.20 -1.18 -13.51
CA ASN A 14 13.09 0.27 -13.76
C ASN A 14 12.44 0.68 -15.10
N THR A 15 11.72 -0.21 -15.80
CA THR A 15 10.96 0.13 -17.01
C THR A 15 9.57 0.72 -16.75
N GLN A 16 9.15 0.74 -15.48
CA GLN A 16 7.81 1.13 -15.02
C GLN A 16 7.87 2.10 -13.86
N ALA A 17 8.79 3.06 -13.91
CA ALA A 17 8.90 4.15 -12.95
C ALA A 17 8.87 5.51 -13.67
N GLY A 18 7.89 6.34 -13.34
CA GLY A 18 7.79 7.71 -13.84
C GLY A 18 8.45 8.71 -12.90
N LEU A 19 8.50 9.99 -13.28
CA LEU A 19 9.17 11.04 -12.49
C LEU A 19 8.66 11.15 -11.05
N ILE A 20 7.37 10.90 -10.82
CA ILE A 20 6.76 10.87 -9.47
C ILE A 20 7.27 9.68 -8.65
N ASP A 21 7.39 8.51 -9.27
CA ASP A 21 7.84 7.28 -8.62
C ASP A 21 9.33 7.37 -8.28
N LEU A 22 10.10 8.00 -9.17
CA LEU A 22 11.53 8.30 -9.02
C LEU A 22 11.82 9.48 -8.06
N GLY A 23 10.79 10.19 -7.58
CA GLY A 23 10.96 11.30 -6.64
C GLY A 23 11.72 12.51 -7.21
N TYR A 24 11.58 12.81 -8.50
CA TYR A 24 12.27 13.94 -9.12
C TYR A 24 11.87 15.29 -8.50
N PRO A 25 12.78 16.27 -8.43
CA PRO A 25 12.46 17.60 -7.92
C PRO A 25 11.30 18.25 -8.68
N GLY A 26 10.35 18.84 -7.95
CA GLY A 26 9.23 19.59 -8.53
C GLY A 26 8.01 18.75 -8.94
N VAL A 27 8.05 17.42 -8.83
CA VAL A 27 6.88 16.57 -9.13
C VAL A 27 5.82 16.62 -8.02
N LEU A 28 4.54 16.47 -8.40
CA LEU A 28 3.42 16.49 -7.47
C LEU A 28 2.60 15.19 -7.55
N PRO A 29 2.26 14.56 -6.41
CA PRO A 29 1.47 13.33 -6.38
C PRO A 29 -0.02 13.58 -6.68
N VAL A 30 -0.64 12.72 -7.48
CA VAL A 30 -2.08 12.76 -7.78
C VAL A 30 -2.75 11.45 -7.37
N LEU A 31 -3.68 11.52 -6.43
CA LEU A 31 -4.35 10.33 -5.88
C LEU A 31 -5.20 9.61 -6.94
N ASN A 32 -5.03 8.29 -7.02
CA ASN A 32 -5.84 7.43 -7.86
C ASN A 32 -7.26 7.22 -7.28
N GLN A 33 -8.28 7.68 -8.00
CA GLN A 33 -9.70 7.55 -7.61
C GLN A 33 -10.15 6.10 -7.40
N LYS A 34 -9.68 5.16 -8.24
CA LYS A 34 -10.08 3.75 -8.13
C LYS A 34 -9.54 3.09 -6.86
N ALA A 35 -8.35 3.47 -6.42
CA ALA A 35 -7.80 3.00 -5.15
C ALA A 35 -8.67 3.42 -3.95
N VAL A 36 -9.19 4.66 -3.97
CA VAL A 36 -10.13 5.16 -2.95
C VAL A 36 -11.43 4.37 -2.98
N GLU A 37 -12.02 4.18 -4.15
CA GLU A 37 -13.26 3.43 -4.32
C GLU A 37 -13.15 2.00 -3.75
N LEU A 38 -12.04 1.31 -4.00
CA LEU A 38 -11.81 -0.04 -3.51
C LEU A 38 -11.58 -0.08 -1.99
N ALA A 39 -10.90 0.90 -1.42
CA ALA A 39 -10.75 1.01 0.02
C ALA A 39 -12.11 1.23 0.71
N ILE A 40 -13.00 2.04 0.11
CA ILE A 40 -14.37 2.22 0.59
C ILE A 40 -15.16 0.91 0.48
N ARG A 41 -15.13 0.24 -0.68
CA ARG A 41 -15.80 -1.06 -0.88
C ARG A 41 -15.32 -2.10 0.13
N PHE A 42 -14.01 -2.17 0.37
CA PHE A 42 -13.43 -3.05 1.39
C PHE A 42 -13.99 -2.72 2.79
N GLY A 43 -13.99 -1.45 3.18
CA GLY A 43 -14.53 -1.03 4.48
C GLY A 43 -16.01 -1.39 4.66
N LEU A 44 -16.83 -1.18 3.63
CA LEU A 44 -18.24 -1.58 3.65
C LEU A 44 -18.40 -3.10 3.76
N ALA A 45 -17.60 -3.88 3.03
CA ALA A 45 -17.66 -5.34 3.04
C ALA A 45 -17.34 -5.95 4.42
N ILE A 46 -16.49 -5.29 5.22
CA ILE A 46 -16.13 -5.75 6.57
C ILE A 46 -17.00 -5.12 7.67
N GLY A 47 -18.06 -4.38 7.32
CA GLY A 47 -18.91 -3.67 8.28
C GLY A 47 -18.15 -2.59 9.08
N ALA A 48 -17.17 -1.94 8.46
CA ALA A 48 -16.40 -0.86 9.08
C ALA A 48 -17.03 0.51 8.84
N THR A 49 -16.56 1.51 9.60
CA THR A 49 -16.92 2.92 9.39
C THR A 49 -15.99 3.57 8.38
N ILE A 50 -16.58 4.22 7.37
CA ILE A 50 -15.84 5.00 6.37
C ILE A 50 -15.66 6.43 6.86
N GLY A 51 -14.42 6.93 6.85
CA GLY A 51 -14.11 8.30 7.24
C GLY A 51 -14.66 9.31 6.23
N ARG A 52 -15.50 10.26 6.68
CA ARG A 52 -15.98 11.37 5.83
C ARG A 52 -14.85 12.31 5.39
N ARG A 53 -13.79 12.38 6.19
CA ARG A 53 -12.55 13.10 5.89
C ARG A 53 -11.37 12.21 6.23
N SER A 54 -10.50 12.00 5.25
CA SER A 54 -9.26 11.24 5.39
C SER A 54 -8.09 12.11 4.94
N VAL A 55 -6.92 11.96 5.58
CA VAL A 55 -5.75 12.81 5.35
C VAL A 55 -4.53 11.93 5.12
N PHE A 56 -3.80 12.21 4.04
CA PHE A 56 -2.49 11.62 3.79
C PHE A 56 -1.41 12.37 4.58
N ALA A 57 -0.49 11.62 5.15
CA ALA A 57 0.66 12.08 5.91
C ALA A 57 1.94 11.49 5.30
N ARG A 58 3.07 12.16 5.55
CA ARG A 58 4.40 11.70 5.14
C ARG A 58 5.04 10.92 6.29
N LYS A 59 5.34 9.65 6.08
CA LYS A 59 6.19 8.84 6.97
C LYS A 59 7.63 8.97 6.48
N ASN A 60 8.44 9.76 7.16
CA ASN A 60 9.82 10.06 6.73
C ASN A 60 10.78 8.97 7.21
N TYR A 61 11.56 8.40 6.30
CA TYR A 61 12.69 7.50 6.60
C TYR A 61 13.57 7.37 5.36
N PHE A 62 14.87 7.17 5.58
CA PHE A 62 15.83 7.01 4.50
C PHE A 62 16.02 5.54 4.17
N TYR A 63 15.71 5.16 2.94
CA TYR A 63 16.04 3.84 2.40
C TYR A 63 16.15 3.89 0.87
N PRO A 64 17.06 3.12 0.24
CA PRO A 64 17.33 3.24 -1.20
C PRO A 64 16.12 2.96 -2.12
N ASP A 65 15.18 2.13 -1.68
CA ASP A 65 13.96 1.80 -2.43
C ASP A 65 12.83 2.86 -2.28
N LEU A 66 13.09 3.92 -1.52
CA LEU A 66 12.16 5.02 -1.26
C LEU A 66 12.77 6.37 -1.69
N PRO A 67 12.72 6.69 -2.99
CA PRO A 67 13.49 7.80 -3.55
C PRO A 67 13.08 9.19 -3.02
N LYS A 68 11.85 9.32 -2.49
CA LYS A 68 11.35 10.59 -1.92
C LYS A 68 11.84 10.87 -0.50
N GLY A 69 12.46 9.89 0.18
CA GLY A 69 12.78 9.99 1.61
C GLY A 69 11.57 10.00 2.54
N TYR A 70 10.36 9.82 1.99
CA TYR A 70 9.12 9.64 2.74
C TYR A 70 8.12 8.80 1.95
N GLN A 71 7.32 8.04 2.70
CA GLN A 71 6.18 7.29 2.18
C GLN A 71 4.89 8.08 2.45
N ILE A 72 4.11 8.32 1.41
CA ILE A 72 2.76 8.88 1.53
C ILE A 72 1.82 7.77 2.02
N SER A 73 1.27 7.95 3.22
CA SER A 73 0.38 7.00 3.90
C SER A 73 -0.71 7.76 4.67
N GLN A 74 -1.50 7.11 5.52
CA GLN A 74 -2.45 7.80 6.42
C GLN A 74 -2.12 7.47 7.87
N TYR A 75 -2.06 8.50 8.71
CA TYR A 75 -1.79 8.37 10.14
C TYR A 75 -3.08 8.57 10.95
N ASP A 76 -3.41 9.77 11.41
CA ASP A 76 -4.54 9.98 12.34
C ASP A 76 -5.93 9.73 11.74
N ARG A 77 -6.09 9.99 10.43
CA ARG A 77 -7.39 9.96 9.75
C ARG A 77 -7.43 8.93 8.61
N PRO A 78 -7.47 7.62 8.92
CA PRO A 78 -7.60 6.57 7.91
C PRO A 78 -8.94 6.65 7.17
N ILE A 79 -8.98 6.04 5.99
CA ILE A 79 -10.23 5.92 5.22
C ILE A 79 -11.21 4.90 5.81
N VAL A 80 -10.72 3.84 6.47
CA VAL A 80 -11.54 2.80 7.11
C VAL A 80 -11.14 2.61 8.57
N THR A 81 -12.11 2.57 9.48
CA THR A 81 -11.94 2.32 10.91
C THR A 81 -12.90 1.25 11.40
N GLY A 82 -12.40 0.27 12.17
CA GLY A 82 -13.21 -0.81 12.72
C GLY A 82 -13.53 -1.91 11.70
N GLY A 83 -14.64 -2.62 11.97
CA GLY A 83 -15.10 -3.76 11.19
C GLY A 83 -14.50 -5.09 11.64
N GLY A 84 -14.78 -6.15 10.89
CA GLY A 84 -14.22 -7.45 11.13
C GLY A 84 -14.59 -8.50 10.08
N LEU A 85 -13.85 -9.60 10.10
CA LEU A 85 -14.04 -10.75 9.24
C LEU A 85 -14.40 -11.97 10.09
N GLU A 86 -15.29 -12.81 9.59
CA GLU A 86 -15.58 -14.11 10.19
C GLU A 86 -14.76 -15.18 9.48
N VAL A 87 -14.07 -16.00 10.26
CA VAL A 87 -13.21 -17.07 9.75
C VAL A 87 -13.66 -18.38 10.37
N LEU A 88 -13.91 -19.35 9.49
CA LEU A 88 -14.17 -20.74 9.86
C LEU A 88 -12.85 -21.40 10.25
N LEU A 89 -12.80 -21.96 11.46
CA LEU A 89 -11.66 -22.72 11.96
C LEU A 89 -11.79 -24.20 11.60
N ASN A 90 -10.68 -24.93 11.69
CA ASN A 90 -10.63 -26.36 11.35
C ASN A 90 -11.54 -27.22 12.25
N ASP A 91 -11.86 -26.76 13.45
CA ASP A 91 -12.79 -27.40 14.38
C ASP A 91 -14.27 -27.09 14.08
N GLY A 92 -14.55 -26.36 12.99
CA GLY A 92 -15.89 -25.95 12.59
C GLY A 92 -16.42 -24.71 13.32
N SER A 93 -15.69 -24.16 14.29
CA SER A 93 -16.10 -22.93 14.98
C SER A 93 -15.86 -21.68 14.13
N VAL A 94 -16.67 -20.64 14.36
CA VAL A 94 -16.52 -19.34 13.68
C VAL A 94 -15.88 -18.34 14.63
N LYS A 95 -14.72 -17.80 14.23
CA LYS A 95 -14.02 -16.76 14.98
C LYS A 95 -14.13 -15.42 14.26
N ARG A 96 -14.58 -14.39 14.99
CA ARG A 96 -14.61 -13.02 14.49
C ARG A 96 -13.28 -12.31 14.72
N ILE A 97 -12.70 -11.81 13.63
CA ILE A 97 -11.44 -11.07 13.57
C ILE A 97 -11.74 -9.59 13.50
N GLY A 98 -11.43 -8.85 14.57
CA GLY A 98 -11.54 -7.40 14.56
C GLY A 98 -10.45 -6.75 13.70
N ILE A 99 -10.86 -5.86 12.80
CA ILE A 99 -9.96 -4.96 12.09
C ILE A 99 -10.00 -3.61 12.81
N THR A 100 -8.83 -3.07 13.17
CA THR A 100 -8.75 -1.77 13.86
C THR A 100 -8.96 -0.64 12.86
N ARG A 101 -8.28 -0.73 11.73
CA ARG A 101 -8.28 0.26 10.66
C ARG A 101 -7.74 -0.34 9.37
N ALA A 102 -8.09 0.27 8.26
CA ALA A 102 -7.46 0.08 6.97
C ALA A 102 -7.19 1.45 6.33
N HIS A 103 -6.00 1.60 5.76
CA HIS A 103 -5.59 2.85 5.12
C HIS A 103 -4.90 2.61 3.78
N LEU A 104 -4.87 3.69 2.99
CA LEU A 104 -4.14 3.76 1.72
C LEU A 104 -2.70 4.21 1.97
N GLU A 105 -1.76 3.58 1.30
CA GLU A 105 -0.37 4.00 1.25
C GLU A 105 0.27 3.63 -0.09
N GLU A 106 1.35 4.31 -0.44
CA GLU A 106 2.19 3.89 -1.56
C GLU A 106 3.15 2.78 -1.16
N ASP A 107 3.50 1.93 -2.14
CA ASP A 107 4.52 0.91 -1.97
C ASP A 107 5.92 1.49 -2.19
N ALA A 108 6.92 0.87 -1.57
CA ALA A 108 8.33 1.12 -1.88
C ALA A 108 8.77 0.29 -3.10
N GLY A 109 9.98 0.57 -3.59
CA GLY A 109 10.65 -0.28 -4.57
C GLY A 109 11.06 -1.65 -3.99
N LYS A 110 11.93 -2.34 -4.72
CA LYS A 110 12.52 -3.62 -4.32
C LYS A 110 14.04 -3.50 -4.31
N SER A 111 14.64 -3.93 -3.20
CA SER A 111 16.09 -4.17 -3.12
C SER A 111 16.43 -5.62 -3.47
N VAL A 112 17.49 -5.81 -4.25
CA VAL A 112 18.02 -7.11 -4.68
C VAL A 112 19.51 -7.14 -4.33
N HIS A 113 19.92 -8.07 -3.48
CA HIS A 113 21.28 -8.07 -2.88
C HIS A 113 22.25 -9.06 -3.52
N ASP A 114 21.77 -9.90 -4.43
CA ASP A 114 22.50 -11.00 -5.06
C ASP A 114 22.85 -10.73 -6.54
N LEU A 115 22.40 -9.60 -7.10
CA LEU A 115 22.62 -9.27 -8.50
C LEU A 115 24.03 -8.74 -8.78
N PHE A 116 24.64 -8.04 -7.81
CA PHE A 116 25.96 -7.44 -7.93
C PHE A 116 26.76 -7.71 -6.65
N PRO A 117 27.96 -8.32 -6.73
CA PRO A 117 28.80 -8.54 -5.56
C PRO A 117 29.10 -7.24 -4.81
N GLY A 118 28.82 -7.20 -3.51
CA GLY A 118 29.09 -6.05 -2.65
C GLY A 118 28.16 -4.84 -2.85
N ALA A 119 27.09 -4.97 -3.64
CA ALA A 119 26.13 -3.90 -3.87
C ALA A 119 24.68 -4.38 -3.79
N SER A 120 23.74 -3.44 -3.67
CA SER A 120 22.32 -3.71 -3.74
C SER A 120 21.73 -3.06 -4.99
N ALA A 121 21.11 -3.85 -5.85
CA ALA A 121 20.37 -3.37 -7.00
C ALA A 121 18.97 -2.90 -6.55
N ILE A 122 18.55 -1.73 -7.03
CA ILE A 122 17.25 -1.13 -6.70
C ILE A 122 16.35 -1.16 -7.94
N ASP A 123 15.20 -1.80 -7.81
CA ASP A 123 14.13 -1.79 -8.81
C ASP A 123 12.93 -0.98 -8.30
N LEU A 124 12.67 0.14 -8.96
CA LEU A 124 11.62 1.09 -8.63
C LEU A 124 10.31 0.85 -9.42
N ASN A 125 10.19 -0.23 -10.20
CA ASN A 125 8.94 -0.61 -10.87
C ASN A 125 7.74 -0.70 -9.93
N ARG A 126 8.00 -1.04 -8.66
CA ARG A 126 6.99 -1.16 -7.61
C ARG A 126 6.82 0.13 -6.79
N ALA A 127 7.77 1.05 -6.86
CA ALA A 127 7.68 2.30 -6.12
C ALA A 127 6.45 3.09 -6.56
N GLY A 128 5.65 3.57 -5.60
CA GLY A 128 4.46 4.32 -5.94
C GLY A 128 3.33 3.48 -6.56
N LEU A 129 3.37 2.13 -6.46
CA LEU A 129 2.49 1.17 -7.17
C LEU A 129 1.03 1.64 -7.33
N ARG A 130 0.55 1.64 -8.57
CA ARG A 130 -0.83 1.95 -8.95
C ARG A 130 -1.71 0.69 -8.90
N TYR A 131 -2.99 0.89 -8.57
CA TYR A 131 -4.00 -0.15 -8.73
C TYR A 131 -4.19 -0.49 -10.22
N SER A 132 -3.98 -1.75 -10.57
CA SER A 132 -4.33 -2.37 -11.85
C SER A 132 -4.91 -3.76 -11.56
N ARG A 133 -5.69 -4.34 -12.48
CA ARG A 133 -6.29 -5.68 -12.29
C ARG A 133 -5.26 -6.79 -12.00
N SER A 134 -4.00 -6.61 -12.39
CA SER A 134 -2.90 -7.56 -12.14
C SER A 134 -1.98 -7.15 -10.99
N SER A 135 -2.19 -6.01 -10.33
CA SER A 135 -1.34 -5.52 -9.25
C SER A 135 -2.06 -5.58 -7.89
N ARG A 136 -1.40 -6.17 -6.88
CA ARG A 136 -1.89 -6.18 -5.50
C ARG A 136 -1.67 -4.79 -4.89
N ASN A 137 -2.70 -3.93 -4.86
CA ASN A 137 -2.66 -2.75 -4.00
C ASN A 137 -2.64 -3.18 -2.52
N ARG A 138 -1.85 -2.50 -1.70
CA ARG A 138 -1.94 -2.64 -0.24
C ARG A 138 -3.05 -1.73 0.31
N ILE A 139 -4.16 -2.34 0.69
CA ILE A 139 -4.94 -1.84 1.82
C ILE A 139 -4.26 -2.41 3.06
N CYS A 140 -3.62 -1.56 3.85
CA CYS A 140 -2.98 -2.00 5.07
C CYS A 140 -4.01 -2.09 6.19
N ALA A 141 -4.61 -3.27 6.34
CA ALA A 141 -5.51 -3.59 7.45
C ALA A 141 -4.69 -4.04 8.66
N ARG A 142 -4.83 -3.36 9.81
CA ARG A 142 -4.22 -3.79 11.07
C ARG A 142 -5.25 -4.57 11.91
N PRO A 143 -4.99 -5.84 12.24
CA PRO A 143 -5.87 -6.59 13.14
C PRO A 143 -5.79 -6.00 14.56
N LYS A 144 -6.87 -6.17 15.35
CA LYS A 144 -6.92 -5.73 16.76
C LYS A 144 -5.95 -6.50 17.68
N ARG A 145 -5.54 -7.70 17.29
CA ARG A 145 -4.52 -8.51 17.98
C ARG A 145 -3.61 -9.17 16.93
N PRO A 146 -2.29 -9.30 17.19
CA PRO A 146 -1.40 -10.05 16.30
C PRO A 146 -1.86 -11.50 16.22
N TRP A 147 -1.88 -12.04 15.01
CA TRP A 147 -2.23 -13.42 14.75
C TRP A 147 -1.04 -14.32 15.10
N CYS A 148 -1.11 -15.03 16.21
CA CYS A 148 -0.48 -16.35 16.33
C CYS A 148 -1.52 -17.38 15.88
N ILE A 149 -1.28 -17.96 14.70
CA ILE A 149 -1.73 -19.31 14.35
C ILE A 149 -0.45 -20.07 14.06
#